data_AF-A0A2A8CMJ3-F1
#
_entry.id   AF-A0A2A8CMJ3-F1
#
_cell.length_a   1.000
_cell.length_b   1.000
_cell.length_c   1.000
_cell.angle_alpha   90.00
_cell.angle_beta   90.00
_cell.angle_gamma   90.00
#
_symmetry.space_group_name_H-M   'P 1'
#
loop_
_entity.id
_entity.type
_entity.pdbx_description
1 polymer ?
#
loop_
_entity_poly.entity_id
_entity_poly.type
_entity_poly.pdbx_seq_one_letter_code
_entity_poly.pdbx_strand_id
1 'polypeptide(L)'
;MERIRALTVKINGLDTNGSGLIYHYGDNDNKYILTAHHCLTRNKDKRTFNDAEHQKVEIYDIKGEKFEILKIYSPTDFTDIAVIAVKSSNDYPSVAIKTPESNKKYIFSGFPEYLDGNDDEVESLEGKVSGVDYKSITLTNEGALNDYQGDAKENTVGFSGSGIYEFENNQVCLIGILVSLKAEGQHGKLKGISIDIVNQFIKGIGLKELTPALLKDFNRYYPLLEEEIGQKYKLILHKYKIELNAFTPEQIFTKLNRKLYIPFNSSPDILNLDLWNGWLNILFIVALWRKKDTTKIPIDKYIKIDIEEGPGNRFYFTQSKNIGDVISEIFDTQGQVVYEEIREGDLVFINSKSFFGKKILKPEDFKSIIPHIDCIDQYGYQKGIEDISNPNNIKEFSIIHLAHLKDEIQNTLFSCEICNKKLPEVEQELISCLESILLDLNNHTFKREEEVTYEITN
;
A
#
# COMPACT_ATOMS: atom_id res chain seq x y z
N MET A 1 -0.53 17.71 5.19
CA MET A 1 -0.81 18.45 6.44
C MET A 1 -2.08 17.96 7.10
N GLU A 2 -3.28 18.15 6.51
CA GLU A 2 -4.56 17.72 7.13
C GLU A 2 -4.60 16.25 7.54
N ARG A 3 -4.11 15.34 6.68
CA ARG A 3 -4.03 13.90 6.98
C ARG A 3 -3.24 13.59 8.26
N ILE A 4 -2.15 14.32 8.52
CA ILE A 4 -1.30 14.12 9.69
C ILE A 4 -1.96 14.69 10.95
N ARG A 5 -2.55 15.88 10.84
CA ARG A 5 -3.32 16.48 11.93
C ARG A 5 -4.48 15.57 12.34
N ALA A 6 -5.21 15.00 11.39
CA ALA A 6 -6.31 14.06 11.66
C ALA A 6 -5.88 12.79 12.43
N LEU A 7 -4.59 12.43 12.40
CA LEU A 7 -4.04 11.30 13.14
C LEU A 7 -3.45 11.69 14.49
N THR A 8 -3.37 12.98 14.79
CA THR A 8 -2.79 13.47 16.04
C THR A 8 -3.84 13.43 17.15
N VAL A 9 -3.45 13.00 18.34
CA VAL A 9 -4.33 12.95 19.52
C VAL A 9 -3.71 13.67 20.71
N LYS A 10 -4.54 14.31 21.52
CA LYS A 10 -4.16 14.96 22.78
C LYS A 10 -4.23 13.93 23.89
N ILE A 11 -3.18 13.85 24.71
CA ILE A 11 -3.10 12.92 25.84
C ILE A 11 -3.01 13.73 27.12
N ASN A 12 -4.00 13.53 27.99
CA ASN A 12 -3.98 13.97 29.37
C ASN A 12 -3.64 12.76 30.23
N GLY A 13 -2.37 12.65 30.62
CA GLY A 13 -1.86 11.61 31.50
C GLY A 13 -2.22 11.85 32.97
N LEU A 14 -1.64 11.05 33.86
CA LEU A 14 -1.94 11.15 35.30
C LEU A 14 -1.46 12.47 35.93
N ASP A 15 -0.30 12.95 35.49
CA ASP A 15 0.42 14.10 36.04
C ASP A 15 1.20 14.87 34.97
N THR A 16 0.81 14.70 33.71
CA THR A 16 1.51 15.24 32.54
C THR A 16 0.58 15.25 31.34
N ASN A 17 0.85 16.14 30.40
CA ASN A 17 0.17 16.18 29.11
C ASN A 17 1.16 15.86 27.99
N GLY A 18 0.63 15.49 26.84
CA GLY A 18 1.44 15.27 25.66
C GLY A 18 0.58 14.95 24.44
N SER A 19 1.25 14.44 23.42
CA SER A 19 0.66 14.07 22.15
C SER A 19 0.71 12.57 21.94
N GLY A 20 -0.08 12.10 20.99
CA GLY A 20 -0.02 10.74 20.46
C GLY A 20 -0.33 10.74 18.98
N LEU A 21 -0.27 9.56 18.38
CA LEU A 21 -0.87 9.31 17.09
C LEU A 21 -1.86 8.14 17.17
N ILE A 22 -3.00 8.27 16.50
CA ILE A 22 -3.91 7.15 16.30
C ILE A 22 -3.51 6.38 15.04
N TYR A 23 -3.41 5.07 15.19
CA TYR A 23 -3.14 4.11 14.14
C TYR A 23 -4.32 3.14 14.05
N HIS A 24 -4.95 3.11 12.87
CA HIS A 24 -6.03 2.20 12.58
C HIS A 24 -5.48 0.89 12.00
N TYR A 25 -5.69 -0.21 12.72
CA TYR A 25 -5.39 -1.55 12.25
C TYR A 25 -6.69 -2.32 11.91
N GLY A 26 -6.82 -2.78 10.66
CA GLY A 26 -7.93 -3.64 10.21
C GLY A 26 -9.32 -2.95 10.20
N ASP A 27 -10.40 -3.73 10.27
CA ASP A 27 -11.82 -3.32 10.14
C ASP A 27 -12.60 -3.29 11.47
N ASN A 28 -11.93 -3.47 12.60
CA ASN A 28 -12.61 -3.44 13.90
C ASN A 28 -12.56 -2.03 14.49
N ASP A 29 -13.52 -1.68 15.36
CA ASP A 29 -13.51 -0.44 16.17
C ASP A 29 -12.23 -0.25 17.01
N ASN A 30 -11.42 -1.30 17.15
CA ASN A 30 -10.20 -1.32 17.93
C ASN A 30 -9.07 -0.62 17.16
N LYS A 31 -8.55 0.45 17.74
CA LYS A 31 -7.44 1.25 17.21
C LYS A 31 -6.31 1.29 18.23
N TYR A 32 -5.10 1.61 17.77
CA TYR A 32 -3.95 1.81 18.64
C TYR A 32 -3.64 3.29 18.71
N ILE A 33 -3.38 3.80 19.91
CA ILE A 33 -2.74 5.09 20.10
C ILE A 33 -1.30 4.81 20.49
N LEU A 34 -0.37 5.36 19.70
CA LEU A 34 1.07 5.26 19.95
C LEU A 34 1.52 6.60 20.55
N THR A 35 2.28 6.55 21.63
CA THR A 35 2.78 7.74 22.32
C THR A 35 4.09 7.44 23.05
N ALA A 36 4.71 8.45 23.64
CA ALA A 36 5.80 8.29 24.58
C ALA A 36 5.25 7.86 25.96
N HIS A 37 5.99 7.01 26.67
CA HIS A 37 5.54 6.53 27.99
C HIS A 37 5.38 7.68 28.98
N HIS A 38 6.31 8.64 28.95
CA HIS A 38 6.25 9.79 29.84
C HIS A 38 5.07 10.73 29.59
N CYS A 39 4.31 10.58 28.50
CA CYS A 39 3.04 11.29 28.28
C CYS A 39 1.90 10.74 29.14
N LEU A 40 2.05 9.54 29.70
CA LEU A 40 1.06 8.93 30.59
C LEU A 40 1.37 9.17 32.07
N THR A 41 2.65 9.27 32.42
CA THR A 41 3.10 9.48 33.79
C THR A 41 4.54 9.98 33.86
N ARG A 42 4.84 10.89 34.79
CA ARG A 42 6.24 11.29 35.08
C ARG A 42 7.04 10.20 35.81
N ASN A 43 6.36 9.19 36.37
CA ASN A 43 7.02 8.07 37.04
C ASN A 43 7.60 7.09 35.99
N LYS A 44 8.90 7.21 35.74
CA LYS A 44 9.64 6.39 34.79
C LYS A 44 9.63 4.90 35.11
N ASP A 45 9.28 4.45 36.30
CA ASP A 45 9.25 3.03 36.67
C ASP A 45 7.84 2.43 36.57
N LYS A 46 6.80 3.27 36.43
CA LYS A 46 5.41 2.82 36.36
C LYS A 46 5.14 2.19 35.01
N ARG A 47 4.87 0.88 34.98
CA ARG A 47 4.53 0.13 33.74
C ARG A 47 3.13 -0.46 33.72
N THR A 48 2.46 -0.43 34.86
CA THR A 48 1.10 -0.92 35.04
C THR A 48 0.22 0.19 35.59
N PHE A 49 -1.01 0.26 35.09
CA PHE A 49 -2.02 1.21 35.49
C PHE A 49 -3.21 0.42 36.04
N ASN A 50 -3.72 0.82 37.20
CA ASN A 50 -4.93 0.23 37.78
C ASN A 50 -6.20 0.90 37.23
N ASP A 51 -7.37 0.37 37.54
CA ASP A 51 -8.65 0.87 37.02
C ASP A 51 -8.90 2.35 37.35
N ALA A 52 -8.53 2.80 38.56
CA ALA A 52 -8.70 4.20 38.97
C ALA A 52 -7.75 5.14 38.22
N GLU A 53 -6.56 4.66 37.85
CA GLU A 53 -5.61 5.40 37.03
C GLU A 53 -6.03 5.40 35.55
N HIS A 54 -6.56 4.29 35.04
CA HIS A 54 -7.15 4.22 33.70
C HIS A 54 -8.23 5.30 33.50
N GLN A 55 -9.10 5.49 34.50
CA GLN A 55 -10.18 6.49 34.44
C GLN A 55 -9.68 7.95 34.42
N LYS A 56 -8.44 8.20 34.87
CA LYS A 56 -7.83 9.53 34.89
C LYS A 56 -7.09 9.87 33.60
N VAL A 57 -6.66 8.85 32.85
CA VAL A 57 -6.05 9.08 31.54
C VAL A 57 -7.16 9.40 30.55
N GLU A 58 -7.04 10.53 29.88
CA GLU A 58 -8.00 10.98 28.87
C GLU A 58 -7.28 11.23 27.55
N ILE A 59 -7.88 10.79 26.45
CA ILE A 59 -7.30 10.94 25.12
C ILE A 59 -8.38 11.48 24.20
N TYR A 60 -8.03 12.50 23.42
CA TYR A 60 -8.95 13.22 22.54
C TYR A 60 -8.37 13.30 21.13
N ASP A 61 -9.23 13.20 20.12
CA ASP A 61 -8.83 13.57 18.75
C ASP A 61 -8.91 15.09 18.53
N ILE A 62 -8.49 15.54 17.34
CA ILE A 62 -8.51 16.96 16.97
C ILE A 62 -9.91 17.59 16.93
N LYS A 63 -10.98 16.79 16.96
CA LYS A 63 -12.37 17.28 17.03
C LYS A 63 -12.88 17.36 18.47
N GLY A 64 -12.04 17.01 19.45
CA GLY A 64 -12.40 16.95 20.85
C GLY A 64 -13.17 15.68 21.23
N GLU A 65 -13.21 14.67 20.35
CA GLU A 65 -13.88 13.42 20.68
C GLU A 65 -13.00 12.53 21.57
N LYS A 66 -13.55 12.10 22.70
CA LYS A 66 -12.85 11.27 23.68
C LYS A 66 -12.82 9.81 23.25
N PHE A 67 -11.65 9.20 23.32
CA PHE A 67 -11.48 7.76 23.09
C PHE A 67 -11.86 6.93 24.32
N GLU A 68 -12.49 5.77 24.09
CA GLU A 68 -12.66 4.74 25.12
C GLU A 68 -11.37 3.92 25.23
N ILE A 69 -10.67 4.01 26.36
CA ILE A 69 -9.44 3.26 26.62
C ILE A 69 -9.78 1.83 27.03
N LEU A 70 -9.33 0.86 26.23
CA LEU A 70 -9.48 -0.56 26.52
C LEU A 70 -8.31 -1.07 27.37
N LYS A 71 -7.08 -0.70 27.01
CA LYS A 71 -5.87 -1.15 27.70
C LYS A 71 -4.65 -0.30 27.37
N ILE A 72 -3.79 -0.05 28.37
CA ILE A 72 -2.50 0.59 28.22
C ILE A 72 -1.39 -0.47 28.30
N TYR A 73 -0.47 -0.44 27.35
CA TYR A 73 0.72 -1.29 27.30
C TYR A 73 1.98 -0.43 27.38
N SER A 74 2.91 -0.82 28.23
CA SER A 74 4.22 -0.18 28.37
C SER A 74 5.32 -1.24 28.41
N PRO A 75 6.45 -1.03 27.72
CA PRO A 75 7.52 -2.02 27.64
C PRO A 75 8.27 -2.14 28.96
N THR A 76 8.68 -3.36 29.28
CA THR A 76 9.42 -3.67 30.51
C THR A 76 10.89 -3.27 30.46
N ASP A 77 11.43 -3.02 29.26
CA ASP A 77 12.84 -2.70 29.01
C ASP A 77 13.17 -1.19 29.16
N PHE A 78 12.24 -0.42 29.73
CA PHE A 78 12.33 1.03 29.93
C PHE A 78 12.43 1.87 28.65
N THR A 79 12.08 1.30 27.50
CA THR A 79 11.88 2.10 26.28
C THR A 79 10.70 3.07 26.49
N ASP A 80 10.89 4.35 26.12
CA ASP A 80 9.92 5.43 26.36
C ASP A 80 8.79 5.44 25.33
N ILE A 81 8.05 4.33 25.25
CA ILE A 81 6.90 4.13 24.35
C ILE A 81 5.72 3.63 25.18
N ALA A 82 4.51 4.03 24.81
CA ALA A 82 3.31 3.32 25.21
C ALA A 82 2.41 3.06 24.00
N VAL A 83 1.70 1.94 24.05
CA VAL A 83 0.67 1.56 23.08
C VAL A 83 -0.65 1.43 23.84
N ILE A 84 -1.68 2.11 23.36
CA ILE A 84 -2.97 2.17 24.03
C ILE A 84 -4.01 1.60 23.07
N ALA A 85 -4.63 0.48 23.43
CA ALA A 85 -5.78 -0.04 22.71
C ALA A 85 -7.00 0.80 23.07
N VAL A 86 -7.67 1.34 22.06
CA VAL A 86 -8.86 2.19 22.20
C VAL A 86 -9.99 1.72 21.31
N LYS A 87 -11.22 2.12 21.64
CA LYS A 87 -12.38 1.99 20.76
C LYS A 87 -12.77 3.36 20.20
N SER A 88 -13.09 3.41 18.91
CA SER A 88 -13.67 4.59 18.27
C SER A 88 -14.46 4.18 17.03
N SER A 89 -15.61 4.82 16.81
CA SER A 89 -16.42 4.69 15.59
C SER A 89 -15.94 5.58 14.44
N ASN A 90 -15.00 6.49 14.70
CA ASN A 90 -14.50 7.40 13.68
C ASN A 90 -13.55 6.71 12.71
N ASP A 91 -13.64 7.10 11.45
CA ASP A 91 -12.67 6.74 10.44
C ASP A 91 -11.49 7.70 10.46
N TYR A 92 -10.29 7.13 10.58
CA TYR A 92 -9.03 7.85 10.52
C TYR A 92 -8.26 7.43 9.25
N PRO A 93 -7.48 8.36 8.65
CA PRO A 93 -6.68 8.03 7.47
C PRO A 93 -5.72 6.87 7.73
N SER A 94 -5.60 5.92 6.81
CA SER A 94 -4.53 4.92 6.89
C SER A 94 -3.17 5.60 6.67
N VAL A 95 -2.09 5.08 7.26
CA VAL A 95 -0.72 5.52 6.96
C VAL A 95 0.15 4.29 6.74
N ALA A 96 1.12 4.43 5.83
CA ALA A 96 2.12 3.39 5.66
C ALA A 96 3.15 3.46 6.78
N ILE A 97 3.81 2.35 7.01
CA ILE A 97 4.93 2.25 7.94
C ILE A 97 6.17 2.08 7.09
N LYS A 98 7.22 2.83 7.44
CA LYS A 98 8.50 2.78 6.73
C LYS A 98 9.64 2.89 7.73
N THR A 99 10.68 2.10 7.53
CA THR A 99 11.95 2.26 8.25
C THR A 99 12.52 3.66 7.97
N PRO A 100 12.90 4.44 8.99
CA PRO A 100 13.41 5.79 8.82
C PRO A 100 14.70 5.85 8.01
N GLU A 101 14.86 6.89 7.19
CA GLU A 101 16.07 7.13 6.41
C GLU A 101 16.70 8.49 6.74
N SER A 102 18.03 8.56 6.74
CA SER A 102 18.73 9.84 6.95
C SER A 102 18.56 10.79 5.76
N ASN A 103 18.60 12.10 6.03
CA ASN A 103 18.47 13.19 5.07
C ASN A 103 17.11 13.32 4.36
N LYS A 104 16.07 12.63 4.85
CA LYS A 104 14.69 12.82 4.39
C LYS A 104 14.01 13.98 5.13
N LYS A 105 13.04 14.63 4.47
CA LYS A 105 12.18 15.61 5.12
C LYS A 105 11.18 14.90 6.02
N TYR A 106 10.97 15.44 7.21
CA TYR A 106 9.93 14.96 8.12
C TYR A 106 8.93 16.06 8.43
N ILE A 107 7.78 15.64 8.94
CA ILE A 107 6.80 16.47 9.62
C ILE A 107 6.21 15.70 10.82
N PHE A 108 5.88 16.40 11.89
CA PHE A 108 5.00 15.88 12.94
C PHE A 108 4.00 16.96 13.35
N SER A 109 2.91 16.53 13.96
CA SER A 109 1.91 17.42 14.57
C SER A 109 1.67 17.00 16.02
N GLY A 110 1.39 17.95 16.89
CA GLY A 110 1.15 17.71 18.31
C GLY A 110 0.37 18.84 18.97
N PHE A 111 0.16 18.69 20.26
CA PHE A 111 -0.55 19.61 21.15
C PHE A 111 0.45 20.27 22.11
N PRO A 112 1.18 21.33 21.67
CA PRO A 112 2.11 22.01 22.55
C PRO A 112 1.42 22.76 23.68
N GLU A 113 2.04 22.80 24.86
CA GLU A 113 1.43 23.42 26.06
C GLU A 113 1.17 24.93 25.89
N TYR A 114 1.97 25.64 25.08
CA TYR A 114 1.76 27.07 24.86
C TYR A 114 0.49 27.40 24.03
N LEU A 115 -0.16 26.39 23.42
CA LEU A 115 -1.43 26.54 22.72
C LEU A 115 -2.64 26.11 23.54
N ASP A 116 -2.47 25.67 24.80
CA ASP A 116 -3.59 25.23 25.65
C ASP A 116 -4.63 26.36 25.80
N GLY A 117 -5.89 26.05 25.47
CA GLY A 117 -7.01 26.99 25.55
C GLY A 117 -7.26 27.84 24.29
N ASN A 118 -6.53 27.61 23.20
CA ASN A 118 -6.83 28.19 21.88
C ASN A 118 -7.73 27.26 21.05
N ASP A 119 -8.50 27.81 20.10
CA ASP A 119 -9.38 27.00 19.23
C ASP A 119 -8.59 26.09 18.25
N ASP A 120 -7.33 26.43 17.95
CA ASP A 120 -6.40 25.67 17.10
C ASP A 120 -5.26 25.04 17.93
N GLU A 121 -5.57 24.11 18.84
CA GLU A 121 -4.58 23.51 19.77
C GLU A 121 -3.50 22.61 19.11
N VAL A 122 -3.46 22.53 17.77
CA VAL A 122 -2.54 21.63 17.04
C VAL A 122 -1.55 22.41 16.19
N GLU A 123 -0.27 22.20 16.48
CA GLU A 123 0.83 22.74 15.69
C GLU A 123 1.60 21.65 14.94
N SER A 124 2.18 22.02 13.80
CA SER A 124 3.02 21.15 13.00
C SER A 124 4.43 21.70 12.91
N LEU A 125 5.43 20.85 13.11
CA LEU A 125 6.83 21.17 12.89
C LEU A 125 7.41 20.26 11.80
N GLU A 126 8.25 20.83 10.96
CA GLU A 126 8.90 20.14 9.84
C GLU A 126 10.40 20.34 9.86
N GLY A 127 11.13 19.43 9.21
CA GLY A 127 12.58 19.49 9.19
C GLY A 127 13.22 18.35 8.43
N LYS A 128 14.43 17.98 8.82
CA LYS A 128 15.17 16.86 8.24
C LYS A 128 15.59 15.82 9.27
N VAL A 129 15.49 14.55 8.88
CA VAL A 129 16.08 13.44 9.63
C VAL A 129 17.60 13.57 9.51
N SER A 130 18.29 13.92 10.59
CA SER A 130 19.73 14.16 10.59
C SER A 130 20.56 12.92 10.95
N GLY A 131 19.93 11.89 11.49
CA GLY A 131 20.57 10.61 11.74
C GLY A 131 19.57 9.54 12.14
N VAL A 132 19.86 8.31 11.74
CA VAL A 132 19.09 7.11 12.08
C VAL A 132 20.02 6.11 12.74
N ASP A 133 19.60 5.60 13.89
CA ASP A 133 20.17 4.45 14.57
C ASP A 133 19.07 3.38 14.70
N TYR A 134 19.45 2.12 14.93
CA TYR A 134 18.52 0.99 15.02
C TYR A 134 17.31 1.26 15.93
N LYS A 135 17.52 1.98 17.04
CA LYS A 135 16.45 2.32 17.98
C LYS A 135 15.90 3.74 17.88
N SER A 136 16.62 4.67 17.24
CA SER A 136 16.32 6.09 17.41
C SER A 136 16.49 6.91 16.15
N ILE A 137 15.72 7.98 16.09
CA ILE A 137 15.73 8.96 15.01
C ILE A 137 16.19 10.28 15.61
N THR A 138 17.15 10.94 14.96
CA THR A 138 17.53 12.31 15.29
C THR A 138 16.99 13.24 14.22
N LEU A 139 16.31 14.28 14.65
CA LEU A 139 15.64 15.24 13.79
C LEU A 139 16.25 16.63 14.00
N THR A 140 16.36 17.39 12.92
CA THR A 140 16.73 18.80 12.94
C THR A 140 15.57 19.60 12.36
N ASN A 141 15.03 20.53 13.15
CA ASN A 141 13.92 21.37 12.74
C ASN A 141 14.32 22.35 11.64
N GLU A 142 13.42 22.62 10.69
CA GLU A 142 13.55 23.77 9.79
C GLU A 142 13.15 25.04 10.57
N GLY A 143 14.14 25.89 10.85
CA GLY A 143 13.96 27.08 11.69
C GLY A 143 14.42 26.89 13.14
N ALA A 144 14.56 27.99 13.86
CA ALA A 144 14.92 27.97 15.27
C ALA A 144 13.71 27.53 16.11
N LEU A 145 13.94 26.61 17.05
CA LEU A 145 12.94 26.24 18.07
C LEU A 145 12.86 27.28 19.21
N ASN A 146 13.85 28.16 19.31
CA ASN A 146 13.82 29.31 20.21
C ASN A 146 13.20 30.49 19.48
N ASP A 147 12.39 31.29 20.19
CA ASP A 147 11.88 32.55 19.69
C ASP A 147 11.93 33.65 20.78
N TYR A 148 11.22 34.75 20.57
CA TYR A 148 11.16 35.83 21.56
C TYR A 148 10.29 35.49 22.78
N GLN A 149 9.47 34.44 22.70
CA GLN A 149 8.47 34.08 23.71
C GLN A 149 8.93 32.93 24.61
N GLY A 150 9.81 32.06 24.14
CA GLY A 150 10.35 30.95 24.91
C GLY A 150 11.61 30.32 24.32
N ASP A 151 12.27 29.50 25.14
CA ASP A 151 13.37 28.66 24.67
C ASP A 151 12.87 27.39 23.95
N ALA A 152 13.77 26.66 23.29
CA ALA A 152 13.42 25.45 22.54
C ALA A 152 12.82 24.36 23.42
N LYS A 153 13.09 24.36 24.72
CA LYS A 153 12.49 23.39 25.63
C LYS A 153 11.04 23.78 25.89
N GLU A 154 10.78 25.05 26.22
CA GLU A 154 9.43 25.60 26.41
C GLU A 154 8.57 25.43 25.15
N ASN A 155 9.12 25.77 23.99
CA ASN A 155 8.43 25.69 22.70
C ASN A 155 8.28 24.25 22.16
N THR A 156 8.80 23.24 22.86
CA THR A 156 8.64 21.82 22.47
C THR A 156 7.85 20.99 23.49
N VAL A 157 7.48 21.56 24.64
CA VAL A 157 6.66 20.85 25.62
C VAL A 157 5.28 20.56 25.02
N GLY A 158 4.79 19.33 25.21
CA GLY A 158 3.50 18.87 24.69
C GLY A 158 3.58 18.12 23.35
N PHE A 159 4.64 18.29 22.56
CA PHE A 159 4.84 17.52 21.32
C PHE A 159 5.29 16.07 21.55
N SER A 160 5.78 15.71 22.73
CA SER A 160 6.19 14.32 22.99
C SER A 160 5.05 13.35 22.72
N GLY A 161 5.37 12.23 22.10
CA GLY A 161 4.44 11.20 21.67
C GLY A 161 3.82 11.42 20.29
N SER A 162 4.06 12.57 19.64
CA SER A 162 3.64 12.80 18.25
C SER A 162 4.24 11.79 17.27
N GLY A 163 3.46 11.42 16.25
CA GLY A 163 3.96 10.64 15.11
C GLY A 163 4.91 11.45 14.23
N ILE A 164 6.03 10.85 13.83
CA ILE A 164 6.99 11.42 12.90
C ILE A 164 6.73 10.82 11.52
N TYR A 165 6.47 11.67 10.53
CA TYR A 165 6.09 11.25 9.19
C TYR A 165 7.09 11.72 8.13
N GLU A 166 7.35 10.88 7.15
CA GLU A 166 8.01 11.23 5.89
C GLU A 166 7.00 11.30 4.75
N PHE A 167 7.31 12.12 3.74
CA PHE A 167 6.60 12.11 2.47
C PHE A 167 7.46 11.44 1.41
N GLU A 168 6.95 10.38 0.80
CA GLU A 168 7.60 9.69 -0.31
C GLU A 168 6.57 9.37 -1.38
N ASN A 169 6.82 9.74 -2.63
CA ASN A 169 5.92 9.46 -3.76
C ASN A 169 4.44 9.83 -3.50
N ASN A 170 4.19 11.01 -2.90
CA ASN A 170 2.87 11.50 -2.45
C ASN A 170 2.19 10.67 -1.34
N GLN A 171 2.90 9.73 -0.73
CA GLN A 171 2.45 8.92 0.38
C GLN A 171 2.96 9.49 1.71
N VAL A 172 2.14 9.38 2.75
CA VAL A 172 2.51 9.71 4.13
C VAL A 172 2.90 8.42 4.83
N CYS A 173 4.16 8.36 5.27
CA CYS A 173 4.75 7.19 5.92
C CYS A 173 5.09 7.54 7.37
N LEU A 174 4.54 6.82 8.33
CA LEU A 174 4.92 6.90 9.73
C LEU A 174 6.27 6.18 9.91
N ILE A 175 7.27 6.92 10.38
CA ILE A 175 8.65 6.43 10.55
C ILE A 175 9.09 6.34 12.00
N GLY A 176 8.35 6.96 12.94
CA GLY A 176 8.64 6.87 14.36
C GLY A 176 7.74 7.72 15.24
N ILE A 177 8.09 7.82 16.52
CA ILE A 177 7.38 8.61 17.53
C ILE A 177 8.37 9.59 18.17
N LEU A 178 8.00 10.86 18.29
CA LEU A 178 8.78 11.88 18.96
C LEU A 178 8.79 11.63 20.47
N VAL A 179 9.94 11.74 21.13
CA VAL A 179 10.03 11.52 22.58
C VAL A 179 10.67 12.66 23.35
N SER A 180 11.66 13.37 22.80
CA SER A 180 12.28 14.45 23.55
C SER A 180 13.08 15.41 22.69
N LEU A 181 13.41 16.57 23.25
CA LEU A 181 14.57 17.35 22.82
C LEU A 181 15.86 16.61 23.26
N LYS A 182 16.91 16.66 22.46
CA LYS A 182 18.23 16.14 22.84
C LYS A 182 18.98 17.23 23.61
N ALA A 183 19.25 17.00 24.90
CA ALA A 183 20.02 17.93 25.73
C ALA A 183 21.54 17.70 25.62
N GLU A 184 22.28 18.81 25.78
CA GLU A 184 23.74 19.02 25.77
C GLU A 184 24.49 18.90 24.42
N GLY A 185 25.10 20.02 24.02
CA GLY A 185 26.06 20.13 22.91
C GLY A 185 25.47 20.16 21.48
N GLN A 186 24.18 19.84 21.29
CA GLN A 186 23.55 19.79 19.96
C GLN A 186 22.31 20.69 19.89
N HIS A 187 22.54 21.96 19.53
CA HIS A 187 21.59 23.03 19.19
C HIS A 187 20.19 22.56 18.72
N GLY A 188 19.24 22.37 19.65
CA GLY A 188 17.81 22.21 19.31
C GLY A 188 17.47 20.98 18.46
N LYS A 189 18.20 19.87 18.58
CA LYS A 189 17.83 18.63 17.91
C LYS A 189 16.73 17.89 18.67
N LEU A 190 15.81 17.30 17.93
CA LEU A 190 14.73 16.47 18.45
C LEU A 190 15.11 14.98 18.33
N LYS A 191 14.59 14.16 19.24
CA LYS A 191 14.82 12.72 19.31
C LYS A 191 13.49 11.98 19.21
N GLY A 192 13.44 11.01 18.33
CA GLY A 192 12.35 10.05 18.21
C GLY A 192 12.82 8.60 18.38
N ILE A 193 11.85 7.70 18.50
CA ILE A 193 12.05 6.25 18.48
C ILE A 193 11.61 5.71 17.13
N SER A 194 12.40 4.80 16.54
CA SER A 194 12.08 4.18 15.25
C SER A 194 10.77 3.40 15.33
N ILE A 195 9.96 3.49 14.27
CA ILE A 195 8.72 2.71 14.15
C ILE A 195 8.97 1.20 14.16
N ASP A 196 10.17 0.75 13.75
CA ASP A 196 10.54 -0.67 13.80
C ASP A 196 10.54 -1.18 15.25
N ILE A 197 11.03 -0.37 16.20
CA ILE A 197 11.04 -0.72 17.64
C ILE A 197 9.62 -0.73 18.19
N VAL A 198 8.79 0.24 17.79
CA VAL A 198 7.39 0.27 18.19
C VAL A 198 6.66 -0.98 17.69
N ASN A 199 6.91 -1.37 16.43
CA ASN A 199 6.28 -2.54 15.84
C ASN A 199 6.77 -3.85 16.48
N GLN A 200 8.07 -3.95 16.80
CA GLN A 200 8.62 -5.07 17.59
C GLN A 200 7.98 -5.18 18.97
N PHE A 201 7.77 -4.05 19.66
CA PHE A 201 7.09 -4.03 20.94
C PHE A 201 5.65 -4.54 20.83
N ILE A 202 4.89 -4.02 19.86
CA ILE A 202 3.50 -4.44 19.56
C ILE A 202 3.43 -5.95 19.33
N LYS A 203 4.33 -6.49 18.51
CA LYS A 203 4.45 -7.94 18.27
C LYS A 203 4.75 -8.71 19.56
N GLY A 204 5.68 -8.22 20.37
CA GLY A 204 6.10 -8.85 21.62
C GLY A 204 4.99 -8.96 22.68
N ILE A 205 4.04 -8.02 22.68
CA ILE A 205 2.86 -8.06 23.57
C ILE A 205 1.67 -8.82 22.97
N GLY A 206 1.85 -9.48 21.82
CA GLY A 206 0.81 -10.28 21.15
C GLY A 206 -0.26 -9.45 20.45
N LEU A 207 -0.01 -8.16 20.21
CA LEU A 207 -0.86 -7.33 19.36
C LEU A 207 -0.47 -7.49 17.89
N LYS A 208 -1.37 -7.05 17.01
CA LYS A 208 -1.13 -7.14 15.57
C LYS A 208 -0.19 -6.03 15.13
N GLU A 209 0.78 -6.39 14.31
CA GLU A 209 1.79 -5.47 13.79
C GLU A 209 1.15 -4.30 13.03
N LEU A 210 1.88 -3.19 12.96
CA LEU A 210 1.51 -2.00 12.21
C LEU A 210 1.60 -2.27 10.71
N THR A 211 0.61 -2.96 10.17
CA THR A 211 0.37 -3.08 8.73
C THR A 211 -0.76 -2.13 8.36
N PRO A 212 -0.65 -1.35 7.26
CA PRO A 212 -1.75 -0.49 6.83
C PRO A 212 -3.03 -1.31 6.67
N ALA A 213 -4.14 -0.83 7.22
CA ALA A 213 -5.41 -1.56 7.19
C ALA A 213 -5.85 -1.98 5.77
N LEU A 214 -5.48 -1.17 4.77
CA LEU A 214 -5.70 -1.45 3.35
C LEU A 214 -5.02 -2.75 2.86
N LEU A 215 -3.92 -3.19 3.48
CA LEU A 215 -3.20 -4.36 3.00
C LEU A 215 -3.68 -5.69 3.56
N LYS A 216 -4.56 -5.66 4.56
CA LYS A 216 -4.89 -6.83 5.36
C LYS A 216 -5.74 -7.84 4.60
N ASP A 217 -6.75 -7.38 3.87
CA ASP A 217 -7.68 -8.22 3.13
C ASP A 217 -8.39 -7.41 2.04
N PHE A 218 -9.06 -8.09 1.12
CA PHE A 218 -9.73 -7.41 0.02
C PHE A 218 -11.11 -6.85 0.38
N ASN A 219 -11.60 -6.99 1.63
CA ASN A 219 -12.98 -6.64 1.98
C ASN A 219 -13.33 -5.18 1.67
N ARG A 220 -12.37 -4.27 1.87
CA ARG A 220 -12.52 -2.83 1.60
C ARG A 220 -12.64 -2.48 0.12
N TYR A 221 -12.24 -3.36 -0.78
CA TYR A 221 -12.22 -3.12 -2.23
C TYR A 221 -13.45 -3.68 -2.95
N TYR A 222 -14.19 -4.60 -2.32
CA TYR A 222 -15.43 -5.13 -2.91
C TYR A 222 -16.45 -4.04 -3.24
N PRO A 223 -16.73 -3.05 -2.35
CA PRO A 223 -17.69 -2.00 -2.68
C PRO A 223 -17.31 -1.22 -3.95
N LEU A 224 -16.01 -0.95 -4.16
CA LEU A 224 -15.51 -0.25 -5.34
C LEU A 224 -15.79 -1.04 -6.63
N LEU A 225 -15.63 -2.37 -6.57
CA LEU A 225 -15.90 -3.24 -7.70
C LEU A 225 -17.41 -3.46 -7.94
N GLU A 226 -18.21 -3.41 -6.89
CA GLU A 226 -19.68 -3.57 -6.96
C GLU A 226 -20.40 -2.34 -7.51
N GLU A 227 -19.92 -1.13 -7.21
CA GLU A 227 -20.51 0.11 -7.72
C GLU A 227 -20.36 0.24 -9.24
N GLU A 228 -19.28 -0.31 -9.81
CA GLU A 228 -18.98 -0.25 -11.22
C GLU A 228 -19.80 -1.24 -12.08
N ILE A 229 -20.34 -2.31 -11.48
CA ILE A 229 -20.82 -3.48 -12.24
C ILE A 229 -22.07 -4.10 -11.56
N GLY A 230 -23.21 -4.02 -12.25
CA GLY A 230 -24.57 -4.23 -11.72
C GLY A 230 -24.88 -5.51 -10.91
N GLN A 231 -26.12 -5.64 -10.43
CA GLN A 231 -26.50 -6.58 -9.35
C GLN A 231 -26.13 -8.05 -9.60
N LYS A 232 -26.22 -8.56 -10.83
CA LYS A 232 -25.87 -9.95 -11.15
C LYS A 232 -24.37 -10.21 -10.98
N TYR A 233 -23.52 -9.24 -11.35
CA TYR A 233 -22.08 -9.35 -11.17
C TYR A 233 -21.70 -9.37 -9.70
N LYS A 234 -22.29 -8.48 -8.89
CA LYS A 234 -22.13 -8.48 -7.43
C LYS A 234 -22.43 -9.84 -6.80
N LEU A 235 -23.52 -10.50 -7.22
CA LEU A 235 -23.86 -11.84 -6.73
C LEU A 235 -22.82 -12.89 -7.13
N ILE A 236 -22.28 -12.82 -8.35
CA ILE A 236 -21.20 -13.72 -8.79
C ILE A 236 -19.92 -13.42 -8.00
N LEU A 237 -19.51 -12.16 -7.88
CA LEU A 237 -18.34 -11.75 -7.10
C LEU A 237 -18.40 -12.26 -5.65
N HIS A 238 -19.57 -12.14 -5.00
CA HIS A 238 -19.79 -12.65 -3.63
C HIS A 238 -19.62 -14.16 -3.52
N LYS A 239 -20.03 -14.91 -4.55
CA LYS A 239 -19.85 -16.37 -4.60
C LYS A 239 -18.36 -16.77 -4.54
N TYR A 240 -17.47 -15.97 -5.12
CA TYR A 240 -16.02 -16.21 -5.13
C TYR A 240 -15.26 -15.57 -3.96
N LYS A 241 -15.95 -14.84 -3.06
CA LYS A 241 -15.32 -14.06 -2.00
C LYS A 241 -14.36 -14.86 -1.10
N ILE A 242 -14.69 -16.12 -0.78
CA ILE A 242 -13.84 -16.99 0.05
C ILE A 242 -12.51 -17.30 -0.67
N GLU A 243 -12.57 -17.62 -1.96
CA GLU A 243 -11.39 -17.93 -2.77
C GLU A 243 -10.51 -16.69 -2.99
N LEU A 244 -11.13 -15.55 -3.25
CA LEU A 244 -10.41 -14.28 -3.44
C LEU A 244 -9.70 -13.80 -2.17
N ASN A 245 -10.34 -13.98 -1.01
CA ASN A 245 -9.74 -13.66 0.29
C ASN A 245 -8.71 -14.69 0.77
N ALA A 246 -8.39 -15.72 -0.02
CA ALA A 246 -7.24 -16.58 0.23
C ALA A 246 -5.90 -15.82 0.03
N PHE A 247 -5.94 -14.71 -0.71
CA PHE A 247 -4.82 -13.78 -0.89
C PHE A 247 -5.10 -12.47 -0.17
N THR A 248 -4.04 -11.88 0.37
CA THR A 248 -4.08 -10.51 0.90
C THR A 248 -3.18 -9.60 0.06
N PRO A 249 -3.52 -8.31 -0.05
CA PRO A 249 -2.60 -7.33 -0.62
C PRO A 249 -1.20 -7.36 0.01
N GLU A 250 -1.10 -7.59 1.32
CA GLU A 250 0.17 -7.73 2.05
C GLU A 250 1.01 -8.91 1.52
N GLN A 251 0.40 -10.06 1.27
CA GLN A 251 1.10 -11.22 0.70
C GLN A 251 1.61 -10.93 -0.72
N ILE A 252 0.79 -10.28 -1.54
CA ILE A 252 1.16 -9.88 -2.91
C ILE A 252 2.30 -8.85 -2.87
N PHE A 253 2.20 -7.84 -2.01
CA PHE A 253 3.24 -6.83 -1.81
C PHE A 253 4.55 -7.45 -1.34
N THR A 254 4.51 -8.38 -0.38
CA THR A 254 5.71 -9.03 0.16
C THR A 254 6.49 -9.77 -0.92
N LYS A 255 5.80 -10.38 -1.88
CA LYS A 255 6.44 -11.14 -2.96
C LYS A 255 6.89 -10.28 -4.14
N LEU A 256 6.07 -9.32 -4.56
CA LEU A 256 6.34 -8.51 -5.76
C LEU A 256 7.09 -7.21 -5.45
N ASN A 257 6.80 -6.57 -4.33
CA ASN A 257 7.39 -5.31 -3.87
C ASN A 257 7.49 -4.27 -5.01
N ARG A 258 8.70 -3.93 -5.45
CA ARG A 258 8.93 -2.97 -6.55
C ARG A 258 8.31 -3.36 -7.89
N LYS A 259 8.06 -4.66 -8.08
CA LYS A 259 7.49 -5.25 -9.30
C LYS A 259 5.97 -5.09 -9.38
N LEU A 260 5.33 -4.43 -8.42
CA LEU A 260 3.91 -4.08 -8.52
C LEU A 260 3.61 -3.03 -9.58
N TYR A 261 4.62 -2.23 -9.94
CA TYR A 261 4.47 -1.08 -10.84
C TYR A 261 5.28 -1.26 -12.11
N ILE A 262 4.84 -0.63 -13.19
CA ILE A 262 5.70 -0.27 -14.32
C ILE A 262 5.74 1.26 -14.48
N PRO A 263 6.92 1.87 -14.66
CA PRO A 263 8.23 1.23 -14.43
C PRO A 263 8.35 0.73 -12.97
N PHE A 264 9.27 -0.21 -12.70
CA PHE A 264 9.44 -0.70 -11.34
C PHE A 264 9.70 0.46 -10.37
N ASN A 265 9.10 0.37 -9.18
CA ASN A 265 9.13 1.46 -8.21
C ASN A 265 9.81 0.99 -6.92
N SER A 266 10.95 1.57 -6.56
CA SER A 266 11.67 1.22 -5.33
C SER A 266 10.88 1.53 -4.05
N SER A 267 9.93 2.47 -4.13
CA SER A 267 9.07 2.90 -3.04
C SER A 267 7.60 2.88 -3.52
N PRO A 268 7.02 1.69 -3.72
CA PRO A 268 5.67 1.54 -4.29
C PRO A 268 4.60 2.16 -3.39
N ASP A 269 3.63 2.87 -3.97
CA ASP A 269 2.49 3.44 -3.24
C ASP A 269 1.48 2.37 -2.84
N ILE A 270 1.78 1.66 -1.77
CA ILE A 270 0.94 0.58 -1.24
C ILE A 270 -0.42 1.06 -0.69
N LEU A 271 -0.70 2.36 -0.63
CA LEU A 271 -2.02 2.89 -0.23
C LEU A 271 -2.88 3.25 -1.43
N ASN A 272 -2.38 3.05 -2.65
CA ASN A 272 -3.11 3.27 -3.88
C ASN A 272 -4.30 2.30 -3.99
N LEU A 273 -5.53 2.83 -3.91
CA LEU A 273 -6.75 2.03 -4.00
C LEU A 273 -6.94 1.41 -5.39
N ASP A 274 -6.54 2.09 -6.45
CA ASP A 274 -6.67 1.62 -7.83
C ASP A 274 -5.77 0.41 -8.10
N LEU A 275 -4.57 0.36 -7.48
CA LEU A 275 -3.68 -0.80 -7.52
C LEU A 275 -4.40 -2.04 -7.00
N TRP A 276 -4.94 -1.95 -5.78
CA TRP A 276 -5.54 -3.10 -5.10
C TRP A 276 -6.91 -3.47 -5.66
N ASN A 277 -7.68 -2.50 -6.15
CA ASN A 277 -8.88 -2.76 -6.94
C ASN A 277 -8.52 -3.52 -8.24
N GLY A 278 -7.43 -3.15 -8.91
CA GLY A 278 -6.90 -3.89 -10.07
C GLY A 278 -6.53 -5.33 -9.73
N TRP A 279 -5.85 -5.54 -8.60
CA TRP A 279 -5.54 -6.88 -8.09
C TRP A 279 -6.80 -7.71 -7.81
N LEU A 280 -7.80 -7.14 -7.13
CA LEU A 280 -9.07 -7.84 -6.88
C LEU A 280 -9.77 -8.22 -8.19
N ASN A 281 -9.77 -7.32 -9.18
CA ASN A 281 -10.33 -7.57 -10.50
C ASN A 281 -9.65 -8.77 -11.17
N ILE A 282 -8.31 -8.81 -11.21
CA ILE A 282 -7.61 -9.87 -11.92
C ILE A 282 -7.72 -11.21 -11.20
N LEU A 283 -7.70 -11.21 -9.85
CA LEU A 283 -7.97 -12.42 -9.06
C LEU A 283 -9.38 -12.97 -9.34
N PHE A 284 -10.37 -12.09 -9.48
CA PHE A 284 -11.72 -12.49 -9.83
C PHE A 284 -11.85 -13.06 -11.25
N ILE A 285 -11.20 -12.43 -12.23
CA ILE A 285 -11.13 -12.94 -13.61
C ILE A 285 -10.52 -14.35 -13.63
N VAL A 286 -9.43 -14.55 -12.91
CA VAL A 286 -8.79 -15.87 -12.81
C VAL A 286 -9.67 -16.87 -12.09
N ALA A 287 -10.33 -16.49 -11.00
CA ALA A 287 -11.25 -17.37 -10.29
C ALA A 287 -12.43 -17.83 -11.18
N LEU A 288 -12.98 -16.93 -12.00
CA LEU A 288 -14.00 -17.25 -12.98
C LEU A 288 -13.49 -18.24 -14.03
N TRP A 289 -12.35 -17.95 -14.64
CA TRP A 289 -11.76 -18.79 -15.68
C TRP A 289 -11.42 -20.19 -15.15
N ARG A 290 -10.83 -20.27 -13.94
CA ARG A 290 -10.42 -21.52 -13.28
C ARG A 290 -11.56 -22.52 -13.08
N LYS A 291 -12.82 -22.07 -13.05
CA LYS A 291 -13.96 -22.99 -12.93
C LYS A 291 -14.03 -24.01 -14.10
N LYS A 292 -13.44 -23.69 -15.26
CA LYS A 292 -13.29 -24.65 -16.37
C LYS A 292 -12.11 -25.60 -16.17
N ASP A 293 -11.13 -25.23 -15.37
CA ASP A 293 -9.98 -26.05 -15.06
C ASP A 293 -10.33 -27.08 -13.96
N THR A 294 -10.32 -28.35 -14.34
CA THR A 294 -10.63 -29.48 -13.44
C THR A 294 -9.45 -29.89 -12.55
N THR A 295 -8.24 -29.37 -12.82
CA THR A 295 -6.97 -29.78 -12.19
C THR A 295 -6.76 -29.23 -10.78
N LYS A 296 -7.65 -28.34 -10.30
CA LYS A 296 -7.56 -27.67 -8.99
C LYS A 296 -6.25 -26.89 -8.76
N ILE A 297 -5.53 -26.49 -9.81
CA ILE A 297 -4.32 -25.66 -9.70
C ILE A 297 -4.60 -24.39 -8.86
N PRO A 298 -3.74 -24.02 -7.89
CA PRO A 298 -3.90 -22.80 -7.09
C PRO A 298 -3.91 -21.49 -7.90
N ILE A 299 -4.58 -20.43 -7.41
CA ILE A 299 -4.73 -19.14 -8.13
C ILE A 299 -3.37 -18.50 -8.47
N ASP A 300 -2.39 -18.63 -7.59
CA ASP A 300 -1.02 -18.11 -7.72
C ASP A 300 -0.20 -18.76 -8.84
N LYS A 301 -0.69 -19.86 -9.42
CA LYS A 301 -0.12 -20.44 -10.64
C LYS A 301 -0.66 -19.80 -11.92
N TYR A 302 -1.82 -19.14 -11.84
CA TYR A 302 -2.41 -18.41 -12.97
C TYR A 302 -2.07 -16.93 -12.97
N ILE A 303 -1.45 -16.39 -11.92
CA ILE A 303 -0.85 -15.05 -11.91
C ILE A 303 0.45 -15.15 -11.14
N LYS A 304 1.56 -14.84 -11.80
CA LYS A 304 2.89 -14.89 -11.21
C LYS A 304 3.01 -13.83 -10.11
N ILE A 305 2.84 -14.29 -8.88
CA ILE A 305 3.16 -13.54 -7.67
C ILE A 305 4.56 -13.87 -7.15
N ASP A 306 5.22 -14.92 -7.65
CA ASP A 306 6.57 -15.33 -7.28
C ASP A 306 7.54 -15.32 -8.48
N ILE A 307 8.84 -15.44 -8.18
CA ILE A 307 9.92 -15.60 -9.17
C ILE A 307 9.92 -17.05 -9.68
N GLU A 308 8.91 -17.43 -10.46
CA GLU A 308 8.88 -18.72 -11.14
C GLU A 308 9.46 -18.62 -12.56
N GLU A 309 10.27 -19.60 -12.93
CA GLU A 309 10.77 -19.76 -14.30
C GLU A 309 9.63 -20.08 -15.29
N GLY A 310 9.82 -19.79 -16.58
CA GLY A 310 8.86 -20.06 -17.65
C GLY A 310 7.87 -18.93 -17.98
N PRO A 311 7.00 -19.13 -18.99
CA PRO A 311 5.92 -18.20 -19.33
C PRO A 311 4.87 -18.10 -18.22
N GLY A 312 4.14 -17.00 -18.17
CA GLY A 312 2.98 -16.86 -17.31
C GLY A 312 2.30 -15.50 -17.37
N ASN A 313 1.28 -15.36 -16.53
CA ASN A 313 0.50 -14.15 -16.42
C ASN A 313 1.13 -13.19 -15.41
N ARG A 314 1.31 -11.93 -15.80
CA ARG A 314 1.88 -10.90 -14.93
C ARG A 314 0.91 -9.76 -14.78
N PHE A 315 0.88 -9.13 -13.62
CA PHE A 315 0.06 -7.96 -13.38
C PHE A 315 0.94 -6.79 -12.93
N TYR A 316 0.76 -5.65 -13.58
CA TYR A 316 1.44 -4.41 -13.23
C TYR A 316 0.45 -3.25 -13.14
N PHE A 317 0.75 -2.32 -12.25
CA PHE A 317 0.08 -1.03 -12.19
C PHE A 317 0.95 0.07 -12.83
N THR A 318 0.36 0.98 -13.58
CA THR A 318 1.08 2.10 -14.20
C THR A 318 0.36 3.43 -14.00
N GLN A 319 1.12 4.51 -14.06
CA GLN A 319 0.58 5.87 -14.17
C GLN A 319 0.32 6.28 -15.63
N SER A 320 0.86 5.50 -16.58
CA SER A 320 0.65 5.71 -18.01
C SER A 320 -0.81 5.56 -18.39
N LYS A 321 -1.22 6.39 -19.36
CA LYS A 321 -2.63 6.54 -19.77
C LYS A 321 -2.92 6.01 -21.16
N ASN A 322 -1.93 5.43 -21.83
CA ASN A 322 -2.08 4.80 -23.13
C ASN A 322 -1.03 3.70 -23.29
N ILE A 323 -1.21 2.84 -24.30
CA ILE A 323 -0.34 1.69 -24.51
C ILE A 323 1.06 2.07 -25.00
N GLY A 324 1.23 3.19 -25.70
CA GLY A 324 2.54 3.64 -26.19
C GLY A 324 3.48 4.01 -25.06
N ASP A 325 2.98 4.75 -24.07
CA ASP A 325 3.73 5.10 -22.87
C ASP A 325 4.07 3.86 -22.04
N VAL A 326 3.12 2.92 -21.91
CA VAL A 326 3.35 1.62 -21.24
C VAL A 326 4.47 0.83 -21.91
N ILE A 327 4.49 0.77 -23.25
CA ILE A 327 5.57 0.08 -23.97
C ILE A 327 6.89 0.81 -23.70
N SER A 328 6.90 2.14 -23.76
CA SER A 328 8.09 2.94 -23.46
C SER A 328 8.64 2.65 -22.06
N GLU A 329 7.78 2.52 -21.04
CA GLU A 329 8.15 2.15 -19.67
C GLU A 329 8.68 0.71 -19.57
N ILE A 330 8.12 -0.24 -20.32
CA ILE A 330 8.57 -1.63 -20.32
C ILE A 330 9.99 -1.75 -20.90
N PHE A 331 10.25 -1.01 -21.98
CA PHE A 331 11.53 -0.99 -22.68
C PHE A 331 12.51 0.06 -22.13
N ASP A 332 12.13 0.82 -21.10
CA ASP A 332 13.02 1.82 -20.50
C ASP A 332 14.26 1.15 -19.88
N THR A 333 15.43 1.62 -20.34
CA THR A 333 16.73 1.05 -20.02
C THR A 333 17.45 1.80 -18.89
N GLN A 334 16.83 2.83 -18.30
CA GLN A 334 17.40 3.63 -17.20
C GLN A 334 17.49 2.91 -15.83
N GLY A 335 17.75 1.60 -15.84
CA GLY A 335 18.20 0.84 -14.66
C GLY A 335 17.17 -0.05 -13.97
N GLN A 336 15.93 -0.12 -14.47
CA GLN A 336 14.88 -0.99 -13.94
C GLN A 336 14.14 -1.73 -15.07
N VAL A 337 14.85 -2.64 -15.75
CA VAL A 337 14.39 -3.25 -17.00
C VAL A 337 13.24 -4.23 -16.75
N VAL A 338 12.00 -3.78 -16.95
CA VAL A 338 10.79 -4.61 -16.86
C VAL A 338 10.81 -5.70 -17.94
N TYR A 339 11.28 -5.35 -19.15
CA TYR A 339 11.38 -6.29 -20.27
C TYR A 339 12.25 -7.54 -19.98
N GLU A 340 13.25 -7.45 -19.08
CA GLU A 340 14.05 -8.61 -18.69
C GLU A 340 13.23 -9.65 -17.90
N GLU A 341 12.25 -9.18 -17.12
CA GLU A 341 11.38 -10.00 -16.29
C GLU A 341 10.23 -10.63 -17.09
N ILE A 342 9.80 -9.98 -18.16
CA ILE A 342 8.84 -10.53 -19.12
C ILE A 342 9.52 -11.66 -19.91
N ARG A 343 8.85 -12.80 -20.04
CA ARG A 343 9.31 -13.98 -20.78
C ARG A 343 8.53 -14.13 -22.08
N GLU A 344 9.11 -14.91 -22.99
CA GLU A 344 8.42 -15.40 -24.18
C GLU A 344 7.10 -16.06 -23.78
N GLY A 345 6.01 -15.70 -24.45
CA GLY A 345 4.67 -16.24 -24.22
C GLY A 345 3.92 -15.65 -23.02
N ASP A 346 4.47 -14.64 -22.33
CA ASP A 346 3.78 -14.00 -21.21
C ASP A 346 2.53 -13.24 -21.66
N LEU A 347 1.51 -13.21 -20.79
CA LEU A 347 0.43 -12.24 -20.87
C LEU A 347 0.56 -11.22 -19.75
N VAL A 348 0.72 -9.96 -20.15
CA VAL A 348 0.94 -8.85 -19.23
C VAL A 348 -0.37 -8.08 -19.07
N PHE A 349 -0.98 -8.19 -17.90
CA PHE A 349 -2.11 -7.39 -17.47
C PHE A 349 -1.63 -6.05 -16.92
N ILE A 350 -2.19 -4.96 -17.43
CA ILE A 350 -1.91 -3.60 -16.98
C ILE A 350 -3.16 -2.98 -16.37
N ASN A 351 -2.99 -2.28 -15.25
CA ASN A 351 -4.03 -1.40 -14.72
C ASN A 351 -3.49 0.01 -14.51
N SER A 352 -4.34 1.00 -14.73
CA SER A 352 -4.10 2.39 -14.39
C SER A 352 -5.40 3.07 -13.99
N LYS A 353 -5.29 4.25 -13.37
CA LYS A 353 -6.46 5.04 -12.98
C LYS A 353 -7.31 5.49 -14.17
N SER A 354 -6.66 5.81 -15.30
CA SER A 354 -7.35 6.15 -16.53
C SER A 354 -6.53 5.73 -17.73
N PHE A 355 -7.21 5.23 -18.77
CA PHE A 355 -6.56 4.69 -19.95
C PHE A 355 -7.34 5.02 -21.21
N PHE A 356 -6.64 5.46 -22.25
CA PHE A 356 -7.21 5.93 -23.51
C PHE A 356 -6.63 5.15 -24.70
N GLY A 357 -7.42 5.08 -25.77
CA GLY A 357 -6.99 4.47 -27.02
C GLY A 357 -6.94 2.94 -26.96
N LYS A 358 -5.97 2.35 -27.67
CA LYS A 358 -5.82 0.89 -27.84
C LYS A 358 -5.51 0.23 -26.49
N LYS A 359 -6.32 -0.75 -26.08
CA LYS A 359 -6.21 -1.44 -24.77
C LYS A 359 -5.57 -2.84 -24.83
N ILE A 360 -5.33 -3.35 -26.02
CA ILE A 360 -4.71 -4.66 -26.28
C ILE A 360 -3.50 -4.44 -27.17
N LEU A 361 -2.45 -5.22 -26.93
CA LEU A 361 -1.31 -5.33 -27.82
C LEU A 361 -0.94 -6.81 -27.98
N LYS A 362 -0.98 -7.29 -29.22
CA LYS A 362 -0.56 -8.65 -29.59
C LYS A 362 0.90 -8.68 -30.04
N PRO A 363 1.57 -9.84 -30.07
CA PRO A 363 2.97 -9.95 -30.48
C PRO A 363 3.27 -9.31 -31.85
N GLU A 364 2.35 -9.46 -32.80
CA GLU A 364 2.46 -8.89 -34.15
C GLU A 364 2.44 -7.34 -34.17
N ASP A 365 1.82 -6.71 -33.18
CA ASP A 365 1.69 -5.26 -33.12
C ASP A 365 3.02 -4.57 -32.76
N PHE A 366 3.89 -5.24 -32.01
CA PHE A 366 5.16 -4.66 -31.52
C PHE A 366 6.07 -4.21 -32.66
N LYS A 367 6.05 -4.93 -33.78
CA LYS A 367 6.86 -4.62 -34.97
C LYS A 367 6.55 -3.24 -35.56
N SER A 368 5.32 -2.76 -35.34
CA SER A 368 4.88 -1.45 -35.83
C SER A 368 5.12 -0.30 -34.85
N ILE A 369 5.30 -0.59 -33.55
CA ILE A 369 5.34 0.43 -32.49
C ILE A 369 6.77 0.69 -32.02
N ILE A 370 7.56 -0.36 -31.83
CA ILE A 370 8.90 -0.28 -31.24
C ILE A 370 9.88 0.60 -32.04
N PRO A 371 9.88 0.60 -33.39
CA PRO A 371 10.75 1.48 -34.18
C PRO A 371 10.51 2.99 -33.97
N HIS A 372 9.44 3.37 -33.26
CA HIS A 372 9.05 4.77 -33.02
C HIS A 372 9.25 5.22 -31.57
N ILE A 373 9.93 4.42 -30.74
CA ILE A 373 10.17 4.74 -29.33
C ILE A 373 11.58 5.32 -29.17
N ASP A 374 11.66 6.64 -28.97
CA ASP A 374 12.90 7.43 -28.94
C ASP A 374 13.94 6.99 -27.88
N CYS A 375 13.53 6.26 -26.83
CA CYS A 375 14.39 5.88 -25.71
C CYS A 375 15.14 4.54 -25.87
N ILE A 376 14.94 3.83 -26.99
CA ILE A 376 15.52 2.50 -27.23
C ILE A 376 16.97 2.57 -27.72
N ASP A 377 17.34 3.65 -28.42
CA ASP A 377 18.51 3.69 -29.30
C ASP A 377 19.89 3.74 -28.61
N GLN A 378 19.99 4.09 -27.32
CA GLN A 378 21.30 4.37 -26.70
C GLN A 378 21.85 3.31 -25.73
N TYR A 379 21.04 2.39 -25.20
CA TYR A 379 21.49 1.44 -24.16
C TYR A 379 21.09 -0.04 -24.34
N GLY A 380 20.15 -0.37 -25.22
CA GLY A 380 19.78 -1.77 -25.52
C GLY A 380 20.97 -2.63 -25.99
N TYR A 381 21.93 -2.01 -26.68
CA TYR A 381 23.15 -2.64 -27.19
C TYR A 381 24.13 -3.14 -26.10
N GLN A 382 24.10 -2.58 -24.87
CA GLN A 382 25.12 -2.87 -23.85
C GLN A 382 24.78 -4.04 -22.91
N LYS A 383 23.55 -4.59 -22.96
CA LYS A 383 23.08 -5.66 -22.05
C LYS A 383 22.60 -6.95 -22.71
N GLY A 384 22.96 -7.18 -23.98
CA GLY A 384 22.68 -8.45 -24.65
C GLY A 384 21.27 -8.58 -25.22
N ILE A 385 20.59 -7.46 -25.48
CA ILE A 385 19.51 -7.47 -26.47
C ILE A 385 20.20 -7.33 -27.82
N GLU A 386 20.43 -8.46 -28.51
CA GLU A 386 21.37 -8.55 -29.63
C GLU A 386 21.04 -7.60 -30.79
N ASP A 387 19.77 -7.21 -30.96
CA ASP A 387 19.34 -6.14 -31.86
C ASP A 387 17.85 -5.76 -31.64
N ILE A 388 17.54 -4.67 -30.92
CA ILE A 388 16.14 -4.16 -30.82
C ILE A 388 15.73 -3.43 -32.11
N SER A 389 16.69 -3.00 -32.93
CA SER A 389 16.41 -2.42 -34.25
C SER A 389 15.98 -3.46 -35.27
N ASN A 390 16.10 -4.75 -34.93
CA ASN A 390 15.46 -5.87 -35.63
C ASN A 390 14.22 -6.35 -34.86
N PRO A 391 13.00 -5.98 -35.28
CA PRO A 391 11.74 -6.37 -34.63
C PRO A 391 11.49 -7.88 -34.54
N ASN A 392 12.36 -8.71 -35.15
CA ASN A 392 12.28 -10.16 -35.10
C ASN A 392 13.01 -10.79 -33.90
N ASN A 393 13.74 -10.01 -33.10
CA ASN A 393 14.45 -10.49 -31.90
C ASN A 393 13.73 -10.13 -30.58
N ILE A 394 12.48 -9.69 -30.67
CA ILE A 394 11.67 -9.24 -29.54
C ILE A 394 10.87 -10.43 -29.03
N LYS A 395 10.79 -10.56 -27.70
CA LYS A 395 10.01 -11.62 -27.08
C LYS A 395 8.55 -11.54 -27.55
N GLU A 396 7.94 -12.64 -27.93
CA GLU A 396 6.52 -12.69 -28.25
C GLU A 396 5.72 -12.75 -26.95
N PHE A 397 5.22 -11.61 -26.49
CA PHE A 397 4.30 -11.51 -25.35
C PHE A 397 3.11 -10.61 -25.70
N SER A 398 2.01 -10.73 -24.96
CA SER A 398 0.81 -9.91 -25.16
C SER A 398 0.64 -8.93 -24.00
N ILE A 399 0.05 -7.77 -24.26
CA ILE A 399 -0.35 -6.80 -23.23
C ILE A 399 -1.86 -6.56 -23.30
N ILE A 400 -2.52 -6.58 -22.16
CA ILE A 400 -3.94 -6.21 -22.06
C ILE A 400 -4.16 -5.28 -20.87
N HIS A 401 -4.85 -4.16 -21.11
CA HIS A 401 -5.30 -3.28 -20.05
C HIS A 401 -6.60 -3.78 -19.43
N LEU A 402 -6.72 -3.77 -18.09
CA LEU A 402 -7.91 -4.25 -17.37
C LEU A 402 -9.20 -3.56 -17.79
N ALA A 403 -9.12 -2.30 -18.20
CA ALA A 403 -10.28 -1.58 -18.74
C ALA A 403 -10.92 -2.28 -19.96
N HIS A 404 -10.18 -3.05 -20.76
CA HIS A 404 -10.79 -3.81 -21.85
C HIS A 404 -11.64 -4.96 -21.29
N LEU A 405 -11.10 -5.72 -20.34
CA LEU A 405 -11.82 -6.81 -19.69
C LEU A 405 -13.07 -6.31 -18.97
N LYS A 406 -12.98 -5.14 -18.32
CA LYS A 406 -14.14 -4.48 -17.69
C LYS A 406 -15.22 -4.14 -18.71
N ASP A 407 -14.86 -3.52 -19.84
CA ASP A 407 -15.82 -3.19 -20.91
C ASP A 407 -16.52 -4.45 -21.44
N GLU A 408 -15.78 -5.51 -21.72
CA GLU A 408 -16.32 -6.77 -22.25
C GLU A 408 -17.23 -7.49 -21.24
N ILE A 409 -16.85 -7.48 -19.96
CA ILE A 409 -17.70 -7.98 -18.87
C ILE A 409 -19.01 -7.18 -18.81
N GLN A 410 -18.94 -5.85 -18.86
CA GLN A 410 -20.12 -4.99 -18.82
C GLN A 410 -21.04 -5.23 -20.03
N ASN A 411 -20.48 -5.34 -21.24
CA ASN A 411 -21.23 -5.66 -22.46
C ASN A 411 -21.91 -7.03 -22.37
N THR A 412 -21.21 -8.01 -21.82
CA THR A 412 -21.75 -9.36 -21.61
C THR A 412 -22.90 -9.36 -20.61
N LEU A 413 -22.75 -8.64 -19.49
CA LEU A 413 -23.80 -8.49 -18.48
C LEU A 413 -25.03 -7.81 -19.05
N PHE A 414 -24.85 -6.71 -19.79
CA PHE A 414 -25.94 -5.99 -20.44
C PHE A 414 -26.72 -6.90 -21.41
N SER A 415 -26.00 -7.67 -22.22
CA SER A 415 -26.60 -8.65 -23.13
C SER A 415 -27.38 -9.75 -22.37
N CYS A 416 -26.83 -10.24 -21.26
CA CYS A 416 -27.50 -11.21 -20.39
C CYS A 416 -28.75 -10.65 -19.69
N GLU A 417 -28.76 -9.36 -19.38
CA GLU A 417 -29.92 -8.65 -18.83
C GLU A 417 -31.04 -8.54 -19.86
N ILE A 418 -30.74 -8.11 -21.08
CA ILE A 418 -31.71 -8.06 -22.19
C ILE A 418 -32.35 -9.43 -22.42
N CYS A 419 -31.55 -10.50 -22.40
CA CYS A 419 -32.02 -11.87 -22.61
C CYS A 419 -32.67 -12.51 -21.37
N ASN A 420 -32.81 -11.79 -20.24
CA ASN A 420 -33.33 -12.31 -18.97
C ASN A 420 -32.64 -13.61 -18.49
N LYS A 421 -31.34 -13.75 -18.76
CA LYS A 421 -30.56 -14.93 -18.37
C LYS A 421 -30.50 -15.09 -16.84
N LYS A 422 -30.59 -16.33 -16.36
CA LYS A 422 -30.47 -16.67 -14.94
C LYS A 422 -29.02 -16.62 -14.49
N LEU A 423 -28.77 -16.48 -13.19
CA LEU A 423 -27.42 -16.31 -12.62
C LEU A 423 -26.40 -17.37 -13.10
N PRO A 424 -26.72 -18.68 -13.17
CA PRO A 424 -25.77 -19.67 -13.67
C PRO A 424 -25.43 -19.51 -15.15
N GLU A 425 -26.38 -19.04 -15.96
CA GLU A 425 -26.17 -18.77 -17.39
C GLU A 425 -25.29 -17.53 -17.56
N VAL A 426 -25.53 -16.46 -16.79
CA VAL A 426 -24.69 -15.26 -16.79
C VAL A 426 -23.25 -15.60 -16.42
N GLU A 427 -23.05 -16.43 -15.39
CA GLU A 427 -21.72 -16.89 -15.00
C GLU A 427 -21.01 -17.63 -16.15
N GLN A 428 -21.71 -18.49 -16.90
CA GLN A 428 -21.12 -19.21 -18.04
C GLN A 428 -20.80 -18.30 -19.24
N GLU A 429 -21.62 -17.29 -19.49
CA GLU A 429 -21.37 -16.29 -20.53
C GLU A 429 -20.14 -15.45 -20.21
N LEU A 430 -19.98 -15.02 -18.95
CA LEU A 430 -18.78 -14.32 -18.50
C LEU A 430 -17.53 -15.17 -18.67
N ILE A 431 -17.58 -16.44 -18.27
CA ILE A 431 -16.45 -17.36 -18.43
C ILE A 431 -16.10 -17.54 -19.91
N SER A 432 -17.10 -17.66 -20.78
CA SER A 432 -16.89 -17.86 -22.22
C SER A 432 -16.35 -16.59 -22.92
N CYS A 433 -16.84 -15.42 -22.51
CA CYS A 433 -16.30 -14.13 -22.93
C CYS A 433 -14.81 -14.01 -22.57
N LEU A 434 -14.46 -14.26 -21.30
CA LEU A 434 -13.08 -14.20 -20.83
C LEU A 434 -12.18 -15.22 -21.55
N GLU A 435 -12.66 -16.45 -21.75
CA GLU A 435 -11.91 -17.49 -22.48
C GLU A 435 -11.60 -17.05 -23.92
N SER A 436 -12.59 -16.49 -24.64
CA SER A 436 -12.39 -16.01 -26.01
C SER A 436 -11.30 -14.94 -26.08
N ILE A 437 -11.26 -14.01 -25.12
CA ILE A 437 -10.27 -12.93 -25.09
C ILE A 437 -8.89 -13.50 -24.75
N LEU A 438 -8.80 -14.34 -23.72
CA LEU A 438 -7.51 -14.85 -23.23
C LEU A 438 -6.85 -15.83 -24.21
N LEU A 439 -7.64 -16.63 -24.94
CA LEU A 439 -7.14 -17.51 -26.01
C LEU A 439 -6.66 -16.72 -27.23
N ASP A 440 -7.37 -15.66 -27.61
CA ASP A 440 -6.99 -14.78 -28.74
C ASP A 440 -5.65 -14.04 -28.49
N LEU A 441 -5.27 -13.90 -27.22
CA LEU A 441 -3.97 -13.34 -26.82
C LEU A 441 -2.85 -14.39 -26.74
N ASN A 442 -3.09 -15.58 -27.29
CA ASN A 442 -2.15 -16.69 -27.43
C ASN A 442 -1.53 -17.19 -26.12
N ASN A 443 -2.25 -17.06 -25.02
CA ASN A 443 -1.70 -17.30 -23.70
C ASN A 443 -1.59 -18.80 -23.37
N HIS A 444 -0.36 -19.32 -23.37
CA HIS A 444 -0.06 -20.71 -23.03
C HIS A 444 -0.52 -21.13 -21.63
N THR A 445 -0.61 -20.20 -20.68
CA THR A 445 -1.06 -20.45 -19.29
C THR A 445 -2.56 -20.76 -19.20
N PHE A 446 -3.34 -20.33 -20.20
CA PHE A 446 -4.79 -20.54 -20.28
C PHE A 446 -5.20 -21.49 -21.42
N LYS A 447 -4.25 -22.21 -22.03
CA LYS A 447 -4.56 -23.28 -22.99
C LYS A 447 -5.05 -24.53 -22.26
N ARG A 448 -6.07 -25.19 -22.79
CA ARG A 448 -6.53 -26.50 -22.25
C ARG A 448 -5.44 -27.54 -22.48
N GLU A 449 -5.26 -28.48 -21.55
CA GLU A 449 -4.28 -29.58 -21.67
C GLU A 449 -4.43 -30.37 -23.00
N GLU A 450 -5.61 -30.38 -23.62
CA GLU A 450 -5.84 -31.03 -24.92
C GLU A 450 -5.14 -30.35 -26.11
N GLU A 451 -4.66 -29.11 -25.97
CA GLU A 451 -3.98 -28.35 -27.04
C GLU A 451 -2.46 -28.20 -26.82
N VAL A 452 -1.92 -28.66 -25.68
CA VAL A 452 -0.48 -28.64 -25.40
C VAL A 452 0.12 -30.02 -25.67
N THR A 453 0.02 -30.49 -26.91
CA THR A 453 0.99 -31.48 -27.40
C THR A 453 2.30 -30.76 -27.60
N TYR A 454 3.24 -30.94 -26.66
CA TYR A 454 4.64 -30.65 -26.92
C TYR A 454 5.05 -31.40 -28.20
N GLU A 455 5.38 -30.65 -29.25
CA GLU A 455 6.20 -31.18 -30.33
C GLU A 455 7.56 -31.54 -29.73
N ILE A 456 7.67 -32.77 -29.25
CA ILE A 456 8.96 -33.41 -29.01
C ILE A 456 9.57 -33.59 -30.40
N THR A 457 10.41 -32.64 -30.78
CA THR A 457 11.29 -32.81 -31.93
C THR A 457 12.34 -33.86 -31.55
N ASN A 458 12.34 -34.95 -32.32
CA ASN A 458 13.32 -36.05 -32.25
C ASN A 458 14.72 -35.60 -32.66
#